data_AF-A0A2V9FJD2-F1
#
_entry.id   AF-A0A2V9FJD2-F1
#
_cell.length_a   1.000
_cell.length_b   1.000
_cell.length_c   1.000
_cell.angle_alpha   90.00
_cell.angle_beta   90.00
_cell.angle_gamma   90.00
#
_symmetry.space_group_name_H-M   'P 1'
#
loop_
_entity.id
_entity.type
_entity.pdbx_description
1 polymer ?
#
loop_
_entity_poly.entity_id
_entity_poly.type
_entity_poly.pdbx_seq_one_letter_code
_entity_poly.pdbx_strand_id
1 'polypeptide(L)' 'MRGARVVSVRRWEQGDQLVFASRTGEFRSSARVAYCQQLQGDGFAIGVEFLEPKGRWVVQSPR' A
#
# COMPACT_ATOMS: atom_id res chain seq x y z
N MET A 1 2.67 -7.48 -12.22
CA MET A 1 2.02 -6.41 -11.42
C MET A 1 2.64 -6.40 -10.04
N ARG A 2 3.17 -5.26 -9.56
CA ARG A 2 3.75 -5.12 -8.21
C ARG A 2 2.89 -4.10 -7.46
N GLY A 3 2.16 -4.55 -6.47
CA GLY A 3 1.28 -3.72 -5.66
C GLY A 3 1.05 -4.37 -4.31
N ALA A 4 0.45 -3.63 -3.40
CA ALA A 4 0.11 -4.12 -2.07
C ALA A 4 -1.34 -3.76 -1.74
N ARG A 5 -1.95 -4.59 -0.89
CA ARG A 5 -3.22 -4.25 -0.23
C ARG A 5 -2.93 -3.92 1.22
N VAL A 6 -3.35 -2.75 1.66
CA VAL A 6 -3.16 -2.29 3.05
C VAL A 6 -4.48 -1.84 3.66
N VAL A 7 -4.53 -1.86 4.98
CA VAL A 7 -5.67 -1.33 5.75
C VAL A 7 -5.29 0.04 6.29
N SER A 8 -6.21 0.99 6.17
CA SER A 8 -6.06 2.37 6.64
C SER A 8 -7.31 2.79 7.40
N VAL A 9 -7.13 3.59 8.45
CA VAL A 9 -8.23 4.21 9.20
C VAL A 9 -8.84 5.39 8.45
N ARG A 10 -8.08 6.03 7.55
CA ARG A 10 -8.57 7.11 6.68
C ARG A 10 -8.95 6.60 5.30
N ARG A 11 -9.94 7.24 4.68
CA ARG A 11 -10.30 7.05 3.27
C ARG A 11 -9.23 7.67 2.37
N TRP A 12 -9.02 7.06 1.21
CA TRP A 12 -8.15 7.57 0.15
C TRP A 12 -8.90 7.56 -1.18
N GLU A 13 -8.48 8.40 -2.10
CA GLU A 13 -9.10 8.50 -3.42
C GLU A 13 -8.30 7.72 -4.45
N GLN A 14 -9.01 7.16 -5.43
CA GLN A 14 -8.36 6.48 -6.54
C GLN A 14 -7.52 7.50 -7.34
N GLY A 15 -6.27 7.16 -7.61
CA GLY A 15 -5.33 8.08 -8.26
C GLY A 15 -4.43 8.85 -7.30
N ASP A 16 -4.72 8.85 -5.99
CA ASP A 16 -3.87 9.51 -4.99
C ASP A 16 -2.43 8.99 -5.06
N GLN A 17 -1.47 9.91 -5.16
CA GLN A 17 -0.05 9.58 -5.05
C GLN A 17 0.36 9.55 -3.58
N LEU A 18 1.01 8.45 -3.20
CA LEU A 18 1.51 8.25 -1.85
C LEU A 18 2.89 7.61 -1.85
N VAL A 19 3.61 7.81 -0.76
CA VAL A 19 4.84 7.08 -0.49
C VAL A 19 4.47 5.87 0.35
N PHE A 20 4.63 4.68 -0.23
CA PHE A 20 4.48 3.44 0.50
C PHE A 20 5.77 3.10 1.22
N ALA A 21 5.74 2.99 2.54
CA ALA A 21 6.89 2.58 3.33
C ALA A 21 6.52 1.42 4.25
N SER A 22 7.37 0.40 4.31
CA SER A 22 7.28 -0.64 5.34
C SER A 22 7.60 -0.06 6.71
N ARG A 23 7.04 -0.62 7.79
CA ARG A 23 7.32 -0.17 9.17
C ARG A 23 8.80 -0.30 9.55
N THR A 24 9.53 -1.26 8.96
CA THR A 24 10.97 -1.44 9.16
C THR A 24 11.82 -0.43 8.39
N GLY A 25 11.22 0.33 7.46
CA GLY A 25 11.92 1.29 6.59
C GLY A 25 12.70 0.64 5.43
N GLU A 26 12.77 -0.68 5.38
CA GLU A 26 13.55 -1.44 4.39
C GLU A 26 12.99 -1.34 2.96
N PHE A 27 11.69 -1.04 2.86
CA PHE A 27 11.03 -0.76 1.61
C PHE A 27 10.38 0.62 1.62
N ARG A 28 10.68 1.41 0.59
CA ARG A 28 10.01 2.68 0.30
C ARG A 28 9.81 2.81 -1.21
N SER A 29 8.60 3.09 -1.64
CA SER A 29 8.30 3.27 -3.06
C SER A 29 7.21 4.31 -3.27
N SER A 30 7.34 5.09 -4.33
CA SER A 30 6.25 5.93 -4.83
C SER A 30 5.16 5.01 -5.37
N ALA A 31 3.93 5.22 -4.91
CA ALA A 31 2.78 4.41 -5.26
C ALA A 31 1.57 5.27 -5.57
N ARG A 32 0.59 4.66 -6.23
CA ARG A 32 -0.71 5.26 -6.52
C ARG A 32 -1.82 4.38 -5.96
N VAL A 33 -2.86 4.98 -5.42
CA VAL A 33 -4.07 4.26 -5.02
C VAL A 33 -4.79 3.75 -6.26
N ALA A 34 -4.85 2.42 -6.40
CA ALA A 34 -5.58 1.74 -7.45
C ALA A 34 -7.06 1.58 -7.09
N TYR A 35 -7.37 1.34 -5.81
CA TYR A 35 -8.74 1.33 -5.29
C TYR A 35 -8.76 1.61 -3.79
N CYS A 36 -9.90 2.09 -3.30
CA CYS A 36 -10.21 2.22 -1.89
C CYS A 36 -11.59 1.62 -1.62
N GLN A 37 -11.65 0.59 -0.79
CA GLN A 37 -12.86 -0.13 -0.42
C GLN A 37 -13.10 -0.01 1.08
N GLN A 38 -14.30 0.40 1.48
CA GLN A 38 -14.70 0.39 2.89
C GLN A 38 -14.83 -1.04 3.40
N LEU A 39 -14.27 -1.35 4.56
CA LEU A 39 -14.40 -2.64 5.22
C LEU A 39 -15.63 -2.65 6.12
N GLN A 40 -16.11 -3.85 6.47
CA GLN A 40 -17.15 -4.00 7.50
C GLN A 40 -16.53 -3.66 8.86
N GLY A 41 -16.68 -2.40 9.29
CA GLY A 41 -16.09 -1.84 10.51
C GLY A 41 -15.38 -0.51 10.25
N ASP A 42 -14.47 -0.14 11.15
CA ASP A 42 -13.72 1.12 11.07
C ASP A 42 -12.43 0.93 10.26
N GLY A 43 -12.54 1.03 8.94
CA GLY A 43 -11.36 1.06 8.08
C GLY A 43 -11.63 0.89 6.59
N PHE A 44 -10.57 1.10 5.82
CA PHE A 44 -10.55 1.02 4.37
C PHE A 44 -9.43 0.07 3.92
N ALA A 45 -9.77 -0.86 3.04
CA ALA A 45 -8.79 -1.61 2.27
C ALA A 45 -8.40 -0.81 1.03
N ILE A 46 -7.10 -0.56 0.90
CA ILE A 46 -6.53 0.23 -0.16
C ILE A 46 -5.62 -0.67 -0.98
N GLY A 47 -5.90 -0.76 -2.28
CA GLY A 47 -4.95 -1.30 -3.24
C GLY A 47 -4.01 -0.20 -3.70
N VAL A 48 -2.71 -0.44 -3.61
CA VAL A 48 -1.69 0.46 -4.13
C VAL A 48 -0.88 -0.20 -5.23
N GLU A 49 -0.60 0.56 -6.28
CA GLU A 49 0.29 0.20 -7.37
C GLU A 49 1.62 0.93 -7.23
N PHE A 50 2.74 0.21 -7.26
CA PHE A 50 4.06 0.83 -7.18
C PHE A 50 4.43 1.44 -8.54
N LEU A 51 4.72 2.75 -8.56
CA LEU A 51 5.10 3.50 -9.76
C LEU A 51 6.60 3.38 -10.05
N GLU A 52 7.42 3.46 -9.00
CA GLU A 52 8.88 3.31 -9.07
C GLU A 52 9.36 2.48 -7.86
N PRO A 53 9.48 1.14 -7.98
CA PRO A 53 10.03 0.33 -6.90
C PRO A 53 11.54 0.56 -6.80
N LYS A 54 11.97 1.47 -5.90
CA LYS A 54 13.36 1.55 -5.46
C LYS A 54 13.54 0.64 -4.23
N GLY A 55 14.32 -0.43 -4.38
CA GLY A 55 14.63 -1.37 -3.29
C GLY A 55 13.96 -2.74 -3.42
N ARG A 56 14.41 -3.68 -2.56
CA ARG A 56 13.95 -5.07 -2.54
C ARG A 56 12.76 -5.20 -1.60
N TRP A 57 11.60 -5.58 -2.13
CA TRP A 57 10.44 -5.94 -1.33
C TRP A 57 10.68 -7.31 -0.68
N VAL A 58 10.90 -7.35 0.63
CA VAL A 58 11.00 -8.60 1.40
C VAL A 58 9.70 -8.77 2.18
N VAL A 59 8.77 -9.59 1.67
CA VAL A 59 7.73 -10.16 2.54
C VAL A 59 8.42 -11.24 3.34
N GLN A 60 8.59 -11.04 4.65
CA GLN A 60 8.84 -12.17 5.53
C GLN A 60 7.55 -13.00 5.55
N SER A 61 7.51 -14.07 4.75
CA SER A 61 6.52 -15.12 4.94
C SER A 61 6.72 -15.69 6.35
N PRO A 62 5.69 -15.73 7.22
CA PRO A 62 5.78 -16.51 8.44
C PRO A 62 6.04 -17.97 8.02
N ARG A 63 7.06 -18.59 8.61
CA ARG A 63 7.28 -20.04 8.51
C ARG A 63 6.20 -20.79 9.28
#